data_AF-A0A7W0VNG9-F1
#
_entry.id   AF-A0A7W0VNG9-F1
#
_cell.length_a   1.000
_cell.length_b   1.000
_cell.length_c   1.000
_cell.angle_alpha   90.00
_cell.angle_beta   90.00
_cell.angle_gamma   90.00
#
_symmetry.space_group_name_H-M   'P 1'
#
loop_
_entity.id
_entity.type
_entity.pdbx_description
1 polymer ?
#
loop_
_entity_poly.entity_id
_entity_poly.type
_entity_poly.pdbx_seq_one_letter_code
_entity_poly.pdbx_strand_id
1 'polypeptide(L)'
;MLRAGGKLMLPRHTFVLGLVLAAAACGPSVRNNGGEDVDPNEPCTPGKVSDCYSGQEGTEGVGPCKGGTRTCEPGGTWSQCIGEIAPSQELCGDGVDNNCSGTIDEDVDADGDGYTTCGGDCCDSTECSLPGAVNPGAFDAPGNSVDDDCNGMVDDSQAICDQNLATGTMNGNDYAKAIDICQTATMNEKKWGVISATLTLADGTGVPATKAQSIRPRFGTGVTPKGGTKMALFSTGAAAGMGDTNPAYQEFQVITLTGNNTQSAFPPDYVAANGNKLPNAPGCPPPLGTNAMDPVMLTLTIRVPSNAKAFKLATNFFSSEFPEYTCSQYNDFFVVLLDSAYNGPNPNPSDKNLAFYQPMGSMMKFPVGVNLAHGNTGLFTQCANGATGCAGGAAVPGSIMTCANTMQLAGTGLDGADPGKCDSGGLKGGGTGWLETSGNVNPGEIIKLRIAIWDTSDRSLDSIAIVDGFQWLVDAAQPGTVIF
;
A
#
# COMPACT_ATOMS: atom_id res chain seq x y z
N MET A 1 46.00 -44.91 36.39
CA MET A 1 46.94 -44.11 37.21
C MET A 1 46.41 -42.69 37.25
N LEU A 2 46.13 -42.19 38.46
CA LEU A 2 46.05 -40.77 38.91
C LEU A 2 45.21 -39.76 38.09
N ARG A 3 44.39 -38.87 38.67
CA ARG A 3 43.87 -38.68 40.03
C ARG A 3 42.81 -37.57 39.92
N ALA A 4 41.84 -37.61 40.82
CA ALA A 4 40.75 -36.65 40.98
C ALA A 4 41.18 -35.30 41.57
N GLY A 5 40.31 -34.29 41.41
CA GLY A 5 40.00 -33.30 42.45
C GLY A 5 40.45 -31.86 42.19
N GLY A 6 39.49 -30.94 42.13
CA GLY A 6 39.74 -29.49 42.19
C GLY A 6 38.46 -28.71 42.45
N LYS A 7 38.26 -28.32 43.72
CA LYS A 7 37.13 -27.55 44.27
C LYS A 7 37.04 -26.14 43.67
N LEU A 8 35.81 -25.71 43.40
CA LEU A 8 35.44 -24.32 43.10
C LEU A 8 35.53 -23.48 44.39
N MET A 9 36.40 -22.48 44.42
CA MET A 9 36.47 -21.44 45.45
C MET A 9 36.05 -20.10 44.83
N LEU A 10 34.98 -19.50 45.36
CA LEU A 10 34.62 -18.09 45.12
C LEU A 10 35.64 -17.17 45.82
N PRO A 11 36.10 -16.07 45.19
CA PRO A 11 36.67 -14.96 45.92
C PRO A 11 35.60 -13.92 46.28
N ARG A 12 35.63 -13.50 47.55
CA ARG A 12 34.90 -12.36 48.12
C ARG A 12 35.32 -11.05 47.44
N HIS A 13 34.36 -10.27 46.96
CA HIS A 13 34.59 -8.87 46.61
C HIS A 13 34.47 -7.97 47.85
N THR A 14 35.56 -7.29 48.15
CA THR A 14 35.69 -6.24 49.16
C THR A 14 35.01 -4.97 48.65
N PHE A 15 33.96 -4.51 49.33
CA PHE A 15 33.33 -3.21 49.10
C PHE A 15 34.29 -2.09 49.55
N VAL A 16 34.72 -1.24 48.61
CA VAL A 16 35.41 0.02 48.91
C VAL A 16 34.40 1.15 48.70
N LEU A 17 34.04 1.80 49.80
CA LEU A 17 33.13 2.94 49.85
C LEU A 17 33.90 4.19 49.38
N GLY A 18 33.70 4.58 48.12
CA GLY A 18 34.22 5.84 47.56
C GLY A 18 33.31 7.00 47.91
N LEU A 19 33.79 7.92 48.74
CA LEU A 19 33.16 9.19 49.09
C LEU A 19 33.18 10.11 47.85
N VAL A 20 32.02 10.38 47.24
CA VAL A 20 31.90 11.41 46.20
C VAL A 20 31.26 12.65 46.83
N LEU A 21 32.03 13.74 46.86
CA LEU A 21 31.55 15.08 47.21
C LEU A 21 30.51 15.52 46.17
N ALA A 22 29.27 15.73 46.61
CA ALA A 22 28.27 16.43 45.83
C ALA A 22 28.57 17.94 45.86
N ALA A 23 28.96 18.49 44.71
CA ALA A 23 28.88 19.92 44.46
C ALA A 23 27.40 20.27 44.21
N ALA A 24 26.80 21.04 45.11
CA ALA A 24 25.47 21.59 44.93
C ALA A 24 25.51 22.68 43.84
N ALA A 25 25.09 22.32 42.62
CA ALA A 25 24.69 23.28 41.61
C ALA A 25 23.24 23.70 41.91
N CYS A 26 23.01 25.01 42.01
CA CYS A 26 21.68 25.59 42.17
C CYS A 26 20.89 25.44 40.86
N GLY A 27 19.90 24.56 40.83
CA GLY A 27 18.85 24.55 39.80
C GLY A 27 17.81 25.64 40.07
N PRO A 28 17.07 26.10 39.04
CA PRO A 28 16.02 27.09 39.23
C PRO A 28 14.90 26.53 40.13
N SER A 29 14.37 27.41 40.96
CA SER A 29 13.45 27.08 42.05
C SER A 29 12.17 26.42 41.54
N VAL A 30 11.96 25.16 41.94
CA VAL A 30 10.64 24.54 41.92
C VAL A 30 9.73 25.40 42.79
N ARG A 31 8.72 26.03 42.19
CA ARG A 31 7.67 26.69 42.96
C ARG A 31 6.87 25.60 43.67
N ASN A 32 7.12 25.44 44.96
CA ASN A 32 6.15 24.92 45.90
C ASN A 32 4.98 25.92 45.99
N ASN A 33 4.01 25.80 45.10
CA ASN A 33 2.63 26.23 45.34
C ASN A 33 1.77 25.03 45.01
N GLY A 34 0.89 24.62 45.92
CA GLY A 34 -0.01 23.48 45.76
C GLY A 34 -1.04 23.69 44.65
N GLY A 35 -0.62 23.59 43.40
CA GLY A 35 -1.49 23.22 42.29
C GLY A 35 -1.66 21.71 42.33
N GLU A 36 -2.86 21.26 42.68
CA GLU A 36 -3.29 19.90 42.36
C GLU A 36 -3.11 19.72 40.85
N ASP A 37 -2.56 18.58 40.43
CA ASP A 37 -2.63 18.13 39.03
C ASP A 37 -4.12 17.94 38.69
N VAL A 38 -4.78 19.03 38.29
CA VAL A 38 -6.22 19.04 38.02
C VAL A 38 -6.43 18.29 36.70
N ASP A 39 -6.84 17.03 36.82
CA ASP A 39 -7.34 16.21 35.71
C ASP A 39 -8.28 17.08 34.85
N PRO A 40 -7.97 17.28 33.55
CA PRO A 40 -8.79 18.10 32.67
C PRO A 40 -10.24 17.62 32.55
N ASN A 41 -10.53 16.38 32.98
CA ASN A 41 -11.87 15.77 33.00
C ASN A 41 -12.56 15.81 34.38
N GLU A 42 -11.95 16.39 35.41
CA GLU A 42 -12.61 16.53 36.71
C GLU A 42 -13.65 17.67 36.66
N PRO A 43 -14.92 17.42 37.02
CA PRO A 43 -15.96 18.46 37.03
C PRO A 43 -15.57 19.59 38.00
N CYS A 44 -15.60 20.83 37.50
CA CYS A 44 -15.15 22.00 38.24
C CYS A 44 -16.34 22.80 38.83
N THR A 45 -16.06 23.65 39.81
CA THR A 45 -17.08 24.56 40.39
C THR A 45 -17.24 25.79 39.49
N PRO A 46 -18.44 26.11 38.96
CA PRO A 46 -18.66 27.27 38.11
C PRO A 46 -18.09 28.56 38.69
N GLY A 47 -17.31 29.30 37.89
CA GLY A 47 -16.64 30.53 38.29
C GLY A 47 -15.30 30.35 39.01
N LYS A 48 -14.84 29.12 39.31
CA LYS A 48 -13.47 28.87 39.77
C LYS A 48 -12.50 29.22 38.65
N VAL A 49 -11.40 29.90 38.99
CA VAL A 49 -10.27 30.17 38.08
C VAL A 49 -9.10 29.30 38.52
N SER A 50 -8.37 28.72 37.57
CA SER A 50 -7.17 27.92 37.80
C SER A 50 -6.10 28.29 36.78
N ASP A 51 -4.84 28.14 37.17
CA ASP A 51 -3.72 28.11 36.23
C ASP A 51 -3.89 26.88 35.32
N CYS A 52 -3.35 26.98 34.11
CA CYS A 52 -3.36 25.93 33.10
C CYS A 52 -2.21 26.10 32.13
N TYR A 53 -1.85 25.00 31.48
CA TYR A 53 -0.90 24.96 30.40
C TYR A 53 -1.18 23.70 29.58
N SER A 54 -1.35 23.83 28.27
CA SER A 54 -1.62 22.69 27.38
C SER A 54 -0.37 22.11 26.74
N GLY A 55 0.78 22.79 26.85
CA GLY A 55 2.06 22.31 26.34
C GLY A 55 2.60 21.13 27.15
N GLN A 56 3.59 20.43 26.60
CA GLN A 56 4.21 19.31 27.28
C GLN A 56 4.87 19.71 28.61
N GLU A 57 4.83 18.82 29.61
CA GLU A 57 5.52 19.01 30.88
C GLU A 57 7.01 19.34 30.65
N GLY A 58 7.50 20.40 31.31
CA GLY A 58 8.88 20.86 31.17
C GLY A 58 9.08 22.04 30.22
N THR A 59 8.10 22.36 29.37
CA THR A 59 8.19 23.51 28.43
C THR A 59 7.63 24.81 29.02
N GLU A 60 6.85 24.74 30.10
CA GLU A 60 6.25 25.94 30.72
C GLU A 60 7.34 26.86 31.31
N GLY A 61 7.39 28.11 30.82
CA GLY A 61 8.37 29.11 31.27
C GLY A 61 9.73 29.01 30.58
N VAL A 62 9.86 28.17 29.55
CA VAL A 62 11.04 28.08 28.67
C VAL A 62 10.78 28.92 27.42
N GLY A 63 11.76 29.73 27.02
CA GLY A 63 11.63 30.62 25.86
C GLY A 63 10.39 31.54 25.95
N PRO A 64 9.53 31.59 24.91
CA PRO A 64 8.27 32.31 24.90
C PRO A 64 7.12 31.56 25.60
N CYS A 65 7.26 30.26 25.88
CA CYS A 65 6.19 29.44 26.43
C CYS A 65 5.82 29.83 27.86
N LYS A 66 4.52 29.83 28.14
CA LYS A 66 3.99 30.16 29.46
C LYS A 66 2.58 29.63 29.65
N GLY A 67 2.23 29.32 30.89
CA GLY A 67 0.87 29.02 31.30
C GLY A 67 -0.09 30.20 31.15
N GLY A 68 -1.37 29.87 31.08
CA GLY A 68 -2.50 30.79 31.08
C GLY A 68 -3.42 30.56 32.27
N THR A 69 -4.65 31.04 32.15
CA THR A 69 -5.71 30.79 33.14
C THR A 69 -6.97 30.25 32.47
N ARG A 70 -7.61 29.28 33.11
CA ARG A 70 -8.89 28.72 32.70
C ARG A 70 -9.95 29.01 33.74
N THR A 71 -11.17 29.28 33.28
CA THR A 71 -12.33 29.52 34.15
C THR A 71 -13.32 28.38 33.99
N CYS A 72 -13.86 27.90 35.10
CA CYS A 72 -14.90 26.89 35.07
C CYS A 72 -16.22 27.50 34.59
N GLU A 73 -16.74 26.98 33.50
CA GLU A 73 -17.99 27.44 32.90
C GLU A 73 -19.21 26.96 33.71
N PRO A 74 -20.40 27.58 33.52
CA PRO A 74 -21.63 27.15 34.20
C PRO A 74 -21.99 25.66 34.01
N GLY A 75 -21.49 25.04 32.94
CA GLY A 75 -21.66 23.60 32.66
C GLY A 75 -20.77 22.67 33.49
N GLY A 76 -19.90 23.20 34.36
CA GLY A 76 -18.96 22.40 35.15
C GLY A 76 -17.74 21.91 34.36
N THR A 77 -17.48 22.50 33.19
CA THR A 77 -16.33 22.23 32.32
C THR A 77 -15.37 23.42 32.33
N TRP A 78 -14.08 23.15 32.23
CA TRP A 78 -13.07 24.20 32.10
C TRP A 78 -13.11 24.84 30.72
N SER A 79 -12.91 26.17 30.65
CA SER A 79 -12.64 26.87 29.40
C SER A 79 -11.29 26.47 28.81
N GLN A 80 -11.03 26.87 27.56
CA GLN A 80 -9.66 26.93 27.01
C GLN A 80 -8.72 27.74 27.94
N CYS A 81 -7.43 27.46 27.85
CA CYS A 81 -6.44 28.12 28.68
C CYS A 81 -6.07 29.50 28.10
N ILE A 82 -6.66 30.56 28.65
CA ILE A 82 -6.53 31.91 28.11
C ILE A 82 -5.17 32.48 28.51
N GLY A 83 -4.43 32.97 27.51
CA GLY A 83 -3.15 33.66 27.69
C GLY A 83 -1.94 32.76 27.73
N GLU A 84 -2.12 31.45 27.53
CA GLU A 84 -1.01 30.52 27.34
C GLU A 84 -0.27 30.80 26.02
N ILE A 85 1.01 30.42 26.00
CA ILE A 85 1.79 30.22 24.78
C ILE A 85 2.36 28.82 24.93
N ALA A 86 1.81 27.88 24.16
CA ALA A 86 2.26 26.49 24.12
C ALA A 86 3.40 26.33 23.09
N PRO A 87 4.19 25.23 23.16
CA PRO A 87 5.18 24.89 22.15
C PRO A 87 4.57 24.85 20.75
N SER A 88 5.35 25.29 19.78
CA SER A 88 5.02 25.24 18.36
C SER A 88 6.23 24.75 17.57
N GLN A 89 6.03 24.41 16.30
CA GLN A 89 7.13 24.01 15.44
C GLN A 89 8.22 25.09 15.38
N GLU A 90 9.48 24.66 15.41
CA GLU A 90 10.64 25.54 15.37
C GLU A 90 10.70 26.32 14.04
N LEU A 91 10.82 27.65 14.13
CA LEU A 91 10.92 28.57 12.99
C LEU A 91 12.34 29.12 12.89
N CYS A 92 13.24 28.28 12.40
CA CYS A 92 14.65 28.60 12.40
C CYS A 92 15.01 29.90 11.66
N GLY A 93 15.86 30.69 12.32
CA GLY A 93 16.34 31.99 11.87
C GLY A 93 15.46 33.15 12.31
N ASP A 94 14.42 32.92 13.13
CA ASP A 94 13.62 33.98 13.75
C ASP A 94 14.21 34.46 15.10
N GLY A 95 15.17 33.71 15.67
CA GLY A 95 15.85 34.04 16.92
C GLY A 95 14.99 33.78 18.17
N VAL A 96 13.96 32.96 18.05
CA VAL A 96 13.03 32.54 19.09
C VAL A 96 13.18 31.03 19.31
N ASP A 97 12.86 30.57 20.51
CA ASP A 97 12.76 29.15 20.88
C ASP A 97 11.27 28.77 20.74
N ASN A 98 10.80 28.40 19.55
CA ASN A 98 9.36 28.28 19.28
C ASN A 98 8.77 27.00 19.88
N ASN A 99 9.57 25.94 19.99
CA ASN A 99 9.18 24.67 20.62
C ASN A 99 9.46 24.64 22.13
N CYS A 100 10.11 25.68 22.67
CA CYS A 100 10.38 25.83 24.10
C CYS A 100 11.23 24.70 24.66
N SER A 101 12.17 24.22 23.85
CA SER A 101 13.17 23.20 24.19
C SER A 101 14.29 23.79 25.08
N GLY A 102 14.44 25.12 25.08
CA GLY A 102 15.48 25.86 25.80
C GLY A 102 16.68 26.23 24.94
N THR A 103 16.65 25.90 23.64
CA THR A 103 17.58 26.38 22.63
C THR A 103 16.86 27.28 21.63
N ILE A 104 17.60 28.17 20.98
CA ILE A 104 17.05 29.06 19.95
C ILE A 104 17.55 28.56 18.60
N ASP A 105 16.66 28.44 17.63
CA ASP A 105 16.98 28.07 16.25
C ASP A 105 17.81 26.76 16.17
N GLU A 106 17.49 25.74 16.99
CA GLU A 106 18.18 24.47 16.88
C GLU A 106 17.90 23.79 15.54
N ASP A 107 18.94 23.20 14.96
CA ASP A 107 18.89 22.40 13.72
C ASP A 107 19.47 21.02 14.03
N VAL A 108 18.75 20.26 14.85
CA VAL A 108 19.15 18.92 15.29
C VAL A 108 18.16 17.90 14.77
N ASP A 109 18.66 16.68 14.57
CA ASP A 109 17.91 15.46 14.26
C ASP A 109 17.98 14.62 15.53
N ALA A 110 17.11 14.92 16.50
CA ALA A 110 17.21 14.40 17.86
C ALA A 110 16.66 12.96 17.99
N ASP A 111 15.79 12.53 17.09
CA ASP A 111 15.26 11.16 17.06
C ASP A 111 15.97 10.23 16.05
N GLY A 112 16.78 10.79 15.15
CA GLY A 112 17.59 10.05 14.18
C GLY A 112 16.82 9.58 12.94
N ASP A 113 15.63 10.12 12.68
CA ASP A 113 14.81 9.76 11.51
C ASP A 113 15.28 10.44 10.20
N GLY A 114 16.23 11.38 10.34
CA GLY A 114 16.85 12.09 9.25
C GLY A 114 16.19 13.43 8.95
N TYR A 115 15.12 13.83 9.61
CA TYR A 115 14.61 15.20 9.56
C TYR A 115 15.18 15.97 10.75
N THR A 116 15.30 17.29 10.58
CA THR A 116 15.73 18.16 11.67
C THR A 116 14.57 19.07 12.01
N THR A 117 14.58 19.65 13.20
CA THR A 117 13.69 20.76 13.60
C THR A 117 13.58 21.83 12.51
N CYS A 118 14.70 22.35 11.99
CA CYS A 118 14.69 23.31 10.87
C CYS A 118 14.35 22.71 9.51
N GLY A 119 14.45 21.39 9.38
CA GLY A 119 14.02 20.62 8.22
C GLY A 119 12.51 20.47 8.12
N GLY A 120 11.75 21.01 9.08
CA GLY A 120 10.30 20.94 9.15
C GLY A 120 9.79 19.79 10.00
N ASP A 121 10.65 19.15 10.78
CA ASP A 121 10.21 18.14 11.73
C ASP A 121 9.41 18.77 12.89
N CYS A 122 8.16 18.36 13.02
CA CYS A 122 7.25 18.82 14.07
C CYS A 122 7.27 17.91 15.32
N CYS A 123 8.10 16.86 15.32
CA CYS A 123 8.14 15.81 16.33
C CYS A 123 9.57 15.25 16.52
N ASP A 124 10.60 16.09 16.40
CA ASP A 124 12.03 15.68 16.41
C ASP A 124 12.52 15.10 17.76
N SER A 125 11.77 15.30 18.86
CA SER A 125 12.24 14.95 20.22
C SER A 125 11.16 14.26 21.05
N THR A 126 11.43 14.01 22.34
CA THR A 126 10.45 13.44 23.27
C THR A 126 9.23 14.32 23.54
N GLU A 127 9.13 15.49 22.90
CA GLU A 127 8.01 16.43 22.96
C GLU A 127 6.74 15.95 22.25
N CYS A 128 6.77 14.75 21.66
CA CYS A 128 5.65 14.13 21.01
C CYS A 128 5.64 12.60 21.23
N SER A 129 4.53 11.95 20.86
CA SER A 129 4.29 10.55 21.23
C SER A 129 5.09 9.54 20.41
N LEU A 130 5.40 9.85 19.15
CA LEU A 130 6.07 8.95 18.21
C LEU A 130 7.05 9.71 17.30
N PRO A 131 8.21 10.14 17.82
CA PRO A 131 9.16 11.01 17.10
C PRO A 131 9.46 10.52 15.68
N GLY A 132 10.10 9.36 15.54
CA GLY A 132 10.56 8.88 14.22
C GLY A 132 9.46 8.37 13.27
N ALA A 133 8.20 8.65 13.55
CA ALA A 133 7.06 8.39 12.65
C ALA A 133 6.41 9.68 12.12
N VAL A 134 6.81 10.84 12.63
CA VAL A 134 6.18 12.12 12.34
C VAL A 134 7.24 13.09 11.81
N ASN A 135 7.20 13.38 10.51
CA ASN A 135 8.14 14.24 9.83
C ASN A 135 7.62 14.60 8.42
N PRO A 136 8.17 15.61 7.73
CA PRO A 136 7.75 15.99 6.37
C PRO A 136 7.85 14.89 5.28
N GLY A 137 8.49 13.76 5.58
CA GLY A 137 8.57 12.59 4.72
C GLY A 137 7.51 11.54 4.95
N ALA A 138 6.71 11.68 5.99
CA ALA A 138 5.67 10.75 6.37
C ALA A 138 4.45 10.91 5.47
N PHE A 139 3.54 9.94 5.54
CA PHE A 139 2.17 10.12 5.10
C PHE A 139 1.28 10.22 6.34
N ASP A 140 0.22 11.00 6.24
CA ASP A 140 -0.78 11.09 7.30
C ASP A 140 -1.54 9.76 7.46
N ALA A 141 -1.39 9.13 8.62
CA ALA A 141 -1.93 7.81 8.89
C ALA A 141 -3.37 7.93 9.43
N PRO A 142 -4.38 7.45 8.69
CA PRO A 142 -5.76 7.83 8.95
C PRO A 142 -6.27 7.37 10.32
N GLY A 143 -6.75 8.34 11.10
CA GLY A 143 -7.46 8.12 12.36
C GLY A 143 -6.56 7.95 13.57
N ASN A 144 -5.31 8.41 13.52
CA ASN A 144 -4.40 8.42 14.66
C ASN A 144 -4.42 9.75 15.43
N SER A 145 -5.09 10.79 14.91
CA SER A 145 -5.16 12.13 15.50
C SER A 145 -3.80 12.82 15.67
N VAL A 146 -2.85 12.48 14.79
CA VAL A 146 -1.52 13.07 14.69
C VAL A 146 -1.38 13.70 13.30
N ASP A 147 -0.70 14.84 13.22
CA ASP A 147 -0.23 15.40 11.95
C ASP A 147 1.11 14.71 11.63
N ASP A 148 1.07 13.52 11.01
CA ASP A 148 2.29 12.74 10.78
C ASP A 148 3.25 13.43 9.79
N ASP A 149 2.72 14.17 8.81
CA ASP A 149 3.54 14.76 7.74
C ASP A 149 3.92 16.24 7.98
N CYS A 150 3.61 16.75 9.17
CA CYS A 150 3.94 18.10 9.63
C CYS A 150 3.44 19.21 8.70
N ASN A 151 2.26 19.03 8.11
CA ASN A 151 1.68 20.00 7.18
C ASN A 151 0.72 21.01 7.86
N GLY A 152 0.49 20.85 9.15
CA GLY A 152 -0.41 21.67 9.97
C GLY A 152 -1.86 21.19 9.98
N MET A 153 -2.15 20.04 9.38
CA MET A 153 -3.48 19.41 9.36
C MET A 153 -3.36 18.00 9.94
N VAL A 154 -4.29 17.66 10.84
CA VAL A 154 -4.35 16.34 11.46
C VAL A 154 -5.28 15.43 10.66
N ASP A 155 -4.87 14.19 10.42
CA ASP A 155 -5.65 13.15 9.73
C ASP A 155 -6.16 13.61 8.34
N ASP A 156 -5.35 14.38 7.60
CA ASP A 156 -5.76 14.87 6.29
C ASP A 156 -5.70 13.77 5.22
N SER A 157 -6.79 13.63 4.49
CA SER A 157 -6.86 12.61 3.44
C SER A 157 -6.09 13.10 2.21
N GLN A 158 -5.26 12.22 1.64
CA GLN A 158 -4.61 12.50 0.36
C GLN A 158 -5.63 13.01 -0.68
N ALA A 159 -5.35 14.20 -1.22
CA ALA A 159 -6.23 14.87 -2.17
C ALA A 159 -6.47 14.03 -3.43
N ILE A 160 -7.73 13.95 -3.86
CA ILE A 160 -8.12 13.27 -5.11
C ILE A 160 -7.43 13.93 -6.31
N CYS A 161 -6.67 13.16 -7.09
CA CYS A 161 -5.85 13.66 -8.19
C CYS A 161 -6.20 13.09 -9.57
N ASP A 162 -7.30 12.35 -9.67
CA ASP A 162 -7.63 11.53 -10.85
C ASP A 162 -8.83 12.04 -11.68
N GLN A 163 -9.47 13.13 -11.26
CA GLN A 163 -10.73 13.62 -11.84
C GLN A 163 -10.64 13.99 -13.34
N ASN A 164 -9.50 14.56 -13.75
CA ASN A 164 -9.29 15.14 -15.09
C ASN A 164 -8.33 14.33 -15.97
N LEU A 165 -8.16 13.04 -15.69
CA LEU A 165 -7.25 12.18 -16.46
C LEU A 165 -7.88 11.75 -17.79
N ALA A 166 -7.07 11.79 -18.85
CA ALA A 166 -7.47 11.35 -20.18
C ALA A 166 -7.52 9.82 -20.25
N THR A 167 -8.63 9.27 -20.72
CA THR A 167 -8.89 7.83 -20.70
C THR A 167 -7.86 6.98 -21.44
N GLY A 168 -7.37 7.39 -22.61
CA GLY A 168 -6.42 6.61 -23.42
C GLY A 168 -4.99 7.14 -23.36
N THR A 169 -4.61 7.82 -22.27
CA THR A 169 -3.27 8.41 -22.12
C THR A 169 -2.17 7.35 -22.14
N MET A 170 -0.99 7.71 -22.66
CA MET A 170 0.24 6.91 -22.58
C MET A 170 1.19 7.40 -21.48
N ASN A 171 0.81 8.45 -20.76
CA ASN A 171 1.60 8.98 -19.67
C ASN A 171 1.41 8.11 -18.42
N GLY A 172 2.47 7.40 -18.00
CA GLY A 172 2.42 6.52 -16.83
C GLY A 172 2.03 7.25 -15.53
N ASN A 173 2.36 8.54 -15.39
CA ASN A 173 2.00 9.31 -14.19
C ASN A 173 0.48 9.48 -14.04
N ASP A 174 -0.26 9.46 -15.15
CA ASP A 174 -1.72 9.51 -15.09
C ASP A 174 -2.26 8.19 -14.48
N TYR A 175 -1.65 7.05 -14.78
CA TYR A 175 -2.05 5.77 -14.18
C TYR A 175 -1.67 5.67 -12.71
N ALA A 176 -0.57 6.28 -12.28
CA ALA A 176 -0.24 6.37 -10.86
C ALA A 176 -1.30 7.15 -10.08
N LYS A 177 -1.78 8.27 -10.64
CA LYS A 177 -2.90 9.04 -10.08
C LYS A 177 -4.22 8.29 -10.10
N ALA A 178 -4.49 7.56 -11.18
CA ALA A 178 -5.69 6.74 -11.33
C ALA A 178 -5.72 5.49 -10.44
N ILE A 179 -4.67 5.22 -9.68
CA ILE A 179 -4.67 4.22 -8.60
C ILE A 179 -4.47 4.87 -7.23
N ASP A 180 -4.74 6.18 -7.12
CA ASP A 180 -4.68 7.00 -5.91
C ASP A 180 -3.28 7.40 -5.40
N ILE A 181 -2.22 7.26 -6.21
CA ILE A 181 -0.89 7.79 -5.84
C ILE A 181 -0.73 9.19 -6.42
N CYS A 182 -1.10 10.19 -5.63
CA CYS A 182 -1.18 11.58 -6.08
C CYS A 182 0.11 12.38 -5.93
N GLN A 183 0.96 12.00 -4.98
CA GLN A 183 2.19 12.71 -4.67
C GLN A 183 3.33 12.31 -5.62
N THR A 184 4.12 13.29 -6.04
CA THR A 184 5.35 13.09 -6.81
C THR A 184 6.58 13.44 -5.98
N ALA A 185 7.70 12.81 -6.30
CA ALA A 185 8.99 13.06 -5.67
C ALA A 185 10.11 13.04 -6.72
N THR A 186 11.29 13.53 -6.35
CA THR A 186 12.52 13.32 -7.12
C THR A 186 13.45 12.32 -6.43
N MET A 187 14.48 11.87 -7.15
CA MET A 187 15.49 10.94 -6.60
C MET A 187 16.25 11.50 -5.38
N ASN A 188 16.33 12.83 -5.24
CA ASN A 188 17.19 13.49 -4.25
C ASN A 188 16.42 14.08 -3.06
N GLU A 189 15.10 14.22 -3.16
CA GLU A 189 14.26 14.70 -2.06
C GLU A 189 13.96 13.56 -1.08
N LYS A 190 13.70 13.91 0.19
CA LYS A 190 13.23 12.94 1.19
C LYS A 190 11.70 12.78 1.20
N LYS A 191 10.98 13.75 0.60
CA LYS A 191 9.53 13.70 0.36
C LYS A 191 9.14 12.45 -0.44
N TRP A 192 8.17 11.69 0.05
CA TRP A 192 7.68 10.48 -0.60
C TRP A 192 6.89 10.77 -1.88
N GLY A 193 6.71 9.76 -2.73
CA GLY A 193 5.86 9.90 -3.93
C GLY A 193 6.43 9.20 -5.15
N VAL A 194 5.70 9.32 -6.26
CA VAL A 194 6.10 8.76 -7.56
C VAL A 194 7.25 9.57 -8.12
N ILE A 195 8.38 8.89 -8.35
CA ILE A 195 9.56 9.45 -9.02
C ILE A 195 9.45 9.30 -10.53
N SER A 196 8.98 8.13 -10.98
CA SER A 196 8.70 7.91 -12.40
C SER A 196 7.65 6.82 -12.58
N ALA A 197 6.88 6.94 -13.67
CA ALA A 197 5.89 5.97 -14.07
C ALA A 197 5.92 5.77 -15.59
N THR A 198 6.04 4.52 -16.05
CA THR A 198 6.18 4.20 -17.48
C THR A 198 5.32 3.01 -17.88
N LEU A 199 4.78 3.06 -19.10
CA LEU A 199 4.10 1.94 -19.74
C LEU A 199 5.05 1.25 -20.73
N THR A 200 5.23 -0.05 -20.59
CA THR A 200 6.12 -0.89 -21.40
C THR A 200 5.48 -2.27 -21.65
N LEU A 201 6.07 -3.07 -22.54
CA LEU A 201 5.74 -4.49 -22.65
C LEU A 201 6.26 -5.26 -21.42
N ALA A 202 5.90 -6.54 -21.27
CA ALA A 202 6.13 -7.29 -20.01
C ALA A 202 7.61 -7.43 -19.61
N ASP A 203 8.56 -7.42 -20.55
CA ASP A 203 10.00 -7.45 -20.23
C ASP A 203 10.59 -6.09 -19.87
N GLY A 204 9.78 -5.03 -19.84
CA GLY A 204 10.21 -3.66 -19.57
C GLY A 204 10.67 -2.90 -20.81
N THR A 205 10.55 -3.48 -22.01
CA THR A 205 10.93 -2.84 -23.28
C THR A 205 9.72 -2.44 -24.11
N GLY A 206 9.95 -1.69 -25.19
CA GLY A 206 8.91 -1.36 -26.17
C GLY A 206 7.77 -0.49 -25.61
N VAL A 207 6.71 -0.38 -26.41
CA VAL A 207 5.50 0.40 -26.08
C VAL A 207 4.29 -0.52 -26.29
N PRO A 208 3.39 -0.63 -25.30
CA PRO A 208 2.14 -1.37 -25.46
C PRO A 208 1.25 -0.81 -26.56
N ALA A 209 0.30 -1.61 -27.04
CA ALA A 209 -0.73 -1.07 -27.92
C ALA A 209 -1.56 0.00 -27.19
N THR A 210 -1.98 1.03 -27.91
CA THR A 210 -2.75 2.14 -27.31
C THR A 210 -4.11 1.73 -26.75
N LYS A 211 -4.65 0.58 -27.16
CA LYS A 211 -5.90 0.02 -26.64
C LYS A 211 -5.70 -0.91 -25.42
N ALA A 212 -4.46 -1.28 -25.08
CA ALA A 212 -4.15 -2.22 -24.00
C ALA A 212 -4.34 -1.61 -22.60
N GLN A 213 -4.57 -0.30 -22.51
CA GLN A 213 -4.74 0.39 -21.24
C GLN A 213 -5.79 1.50 -21.35
N SER A 214 -6.47 1.77 -20.24
CA SER A 214 -7.26 2.98 -20.12
C SER A 214 -7.50 3.39 -18.67
N ILE A 215 -7.93 4.64 -18.48
CA ILE A 215 -8.35 5.19 -17.20
C ILE A 215 -9.86 5.47 -17.26
N ARG A 216 -10.64 4.84 -16.37
CA ARG A 216 -12.11 4.83 -16.47
C ARG A 216 -12.78 5.09 -15.13
N PRO A 217 -13.96 5.72 -15.10
CA PRO A 217 -14.78 5.83 -13.89
C PRO A 217 -15.61 4.57 -13.59
N ARG A 218 -15.57 3.56 -14.47
CA ARG A 218 -16.27 2.27 -14.33
C ARG A 218 -15.74 1.24 -15.33
N PHE A 219 -16.01 -0.04 -15.10
CA PHE A 219 -15.88 -1.11 -16.08
C PHE A 219 -17.18 -1.92 -16.06
N GLY A 220 -17.88 -1.93 -17.20
CA GLY A 220 -19.30 -2.32 -17.21
C GLY A 220 -20.13 -1.44 -16.28
N THR A 221 -21.18 -2.00 -15.69
CA THR A 221 -22.06 -1.32 -14.71
C THR A 221 -21.80 -1.79 -13.28
N GLY A 222 -21.07 -2.89 -13.09
CA GLY A 222 -20.87 -3.51 -11.78
C GLY A 222 -19.53 -3.19 -11.11
N VAL A 223 -18.58 -2.58 -11.82
CA VAL A 223 -17.26 -2.21 -11.27
C VAL A 223 -17.10 -0.70 -11.26
N THR A 224 -16.91 -0.14 -10.06
CA THR A 224 -16.62 1.27 -9.81
C THR A 224 -15.31 1.42 -9.02
N PRO A 225 -14.70 2.62 -9.03
CA PRO A 225 -13.48 2.90 -8.29
C PRO A 225 -13.57 2.58 -6.79
N LYS A 226 -12.44 2.17 -6.21
CA LYS A 226 -12.16 1.91 -4.80
C LYS A 226 -11.49 3.08 -4.11
N GLY A 227 -10.78 3.92 -4.86
CA GLY A 227 -10.39 5.26 -4.45
C GLY A 227 -10.74 6.27 -5.54
N GLY A 228 -10.61 7.55 -5.21
CA GLY A 228 -10.81 8.63 -6.17
C GLY A 228 -12.12 8.58 -6.97
N THR A 229 -12.01 8.83 -8.28
CA THR A 229 -13.13 8.90 -9.24
C THR A 229 -12.90 8.08 -10.50
N LYS A 230 -11.71 7.51 -10.68
CA LYS A 230 -11.28 6.68 -11.81
C LYS A 230 -10.37 5.56 -11.32
N MET A 231 -10.24 4.53 -12.15
CA MET A 231 -9.38 3.36 -11.94
C MET A 231 -8.58 3.06 -13.21
N ALA A 232 -7.46 2.37 -13.05
CA ALA A 232 -6.61 1.92 -14.15
C ALA A 232 -7.06 0.55 -14.67
N LEU A 233 -7.18 0.41 -15.99
CA LEU A 233 -7.49 -0.84 -16.68
C LEU A 233 -6.30 -1.22 -17.55
N PHE A 234 -5.88 -2.48 -17.48
CA PHE A 234 -4.84 -3.10 -18.30
C PHE A 234 -5.39 -4.37 -18.93
N SER A 235 -5.28 -4.51 -20.24
CA SER A 235 -5.89 -5.60 -20.99
C SER A 235 -4.98 -6.12 -22.08
N THR A 236 -5.09 -7.41 -22.35
CA THR A 236 -4.44 -8.08 -23.47
C THR A 236 -5.21 -7.89 -24.79
N GLY A 237 -6.44 -7.40 -24.69
CA GLY A 237 -7.23 -6.84 -25.78
C GLY A 237 -7.46 -5.34 -25.63
N ALA A 238 -8.72 -4.92 -25.75
CA ALA A 238 -9.13 -3.54 -25.52
C ALA A 238 -9.51 -3.33 -24.04
N ALA A 239 -8.86 -2.38 -23.38
CA ALA A 239 -9.21 -1.93 -22.02
C ALA A 239 -10.52 -1.11 -22.03
N ALA A 240 -11.65 -1.76 -22.29
CA ALA A 240 -12.96 -1.13 -22.48
C ALA A 240 -14.09 -2.13 -22.21
N GLY A 241 -15.15 -1.69 -21.53
CA GLY A 241 -16.42 -2.43 -21.44
C GLY A 241 -17.40 -2.01 -22.54
N MET A 242 -18.55 -2.68 -22.64
CA MET A 242 -19.53 -2.37 -23.68
C MET A 242 -19.98 -0.90 -23.63
N GLY A 243 -20.05 -0.26 -24.80
CA GLY A 243 -20.43 1.15 -24.96
C GLY A 243 -19.32 2.16 -24.66
N ASP A 244 -18.16 1.72 -24.18
CA ASP A 244 -17.02 2.61 -23.99
C ASP A 244 -16.39 3.00 -25.33
N THR A 245 -15.83 4.20 -25.37
CA THR A 245 -15.07 4.74 -26.50
C THR A 245 -13.67 5.17 -26.04
N ASN A 246 -12.68 5.08 -26.93
CA ASN A 246 -11.29 5.48 -26.71
C ASN A 246 -10.56 4.83 -25.49
N PRO A 247 -10.08 3.57 -25.59
CA PRO A 247 -10.35 2.64 -26.69
C PRO A 247 -11.82 2.22 -26.71
N ALA A 248 -12.31 1.87 -27.90
CA ALA A 248 -13.66 1.31 -28.04
C ALA A 248 -13.65 -0.15 -27.61
N TYR A 249 -14.78 -0.63 -27.09
CA TYR A 249 -15.00 -2.04 -26.80
C TYR A 249 -14.66 -2.93 -28.00
N GLN A 250 -14.02 -4.06 -27.72
CA GLN A 250 -13.84 -5.17 -28.66
C GLN A 250 -14.23 -6.47 -27.95
N GLU A 251 -14.82 -7.38 -28.71
CA GLU A 251 -15.29 -8.67 -28.20
C GLU A 251 -14.10 -9.53 -27.73
N PHE A 252 -14.09 -9.87 -26.44
CA PHE A 252 -13.00 -10.60 -25.78
C PHE A 252 -12.75 -11.99 -26.37
N GLN A 253 -13.73 -12.63 -27.01
CA GLN A 253 -13.61 -14.00 -27.53
C GLN A 253 -13.42 -14.10 -29.05
N VAL A 254 -13.57 -13.01 -29.81
CA VAL A 254 -13.58 -13.07 -31.27
C VAL A 254 -12.14 -13.02 -31.79
N ILE A 255 -11.54 -14.16 -32.09
CA ILE A 255 -10.11 -14.32 -32.45
C ILE A 255 -9.59 -13.34 -33.52
N THR A 256 -10.43 -12.88 -34.45
CA THR A 256 -10.04 -11.89 -35.47
C THR A 256 -9.96 -10.44 -34.94
N LEU A 257 -10.50 -10.20 -33.75
CA LEU A 257 -10.59 -8.93 -33.05
C LEU A 257 -9.77 -8.91 -31.74
N THR A 258 -9.46 -10.08 -31.18
CA THR A 258 -8.60 -10.23 -29.99
C THR A 258 -7.15 -9.87 -30.30
N GLY A 259 -6.42 -9.55 -29.24
CA GLY A 259 -5.01 -9.25 -29.31
C GLY A 259 -4.67 -7.82 -29.75
N ASN A 260 -3.53 -7.37 -29.25
CA ASN A 260 -2.91 -6.07 -29.48
C ASN A 260 -1.82 -6.09 -30.58
N ASN A 261 -1.52 -7.28 -31.12
CA ASN A 261 -0.41 -7.54 -32.04
C ASN A 261 0.96 -7.10 -31.50
N THR A 262 1.16 -7.12 -30.18
CA THR A 262 2.44 -6.89 -29.51
C THR A 262 2.94 -8.17 -28.86
N GLN A 263 4.25 -8.27 -28.61
CA GLN A 263 4.84 -9.39 -27.85
C GLN A 263 6.17 -8.97 -27.25
N SER A 264 6.53 -9.60 -26.14
CA SER A 264 7.84 -9.46 -25.51
C SER A 264 8.25 -10.77 -24.83
N ALA A 265 9.45 -10.80 -24.25
CA ALA A 265 9.72 -11.84 -23.25
C ALA A 265 8.85 -11.60 -22.00
N PHE A 266 8.72 -12.61 -21.15
CA PHE A 266 8.21 -12.43 -19.79
C PHE A 266 9.17 -11.57 -18.95
N PRO A 267 8.73 -11.03 -17.80
CA PRO A 267 9.63 -10.33 -16.89
C PRO A 267 10.79 -11.27 -16.49
N PRO A 268 12.05 -10.94 -16.86
CA PRO A 268 13.15 -11.91 -16.84
C PRO A 268 13.52 -12.35 -15.43
N ASP A 269 13.44 -11.45 -14.46
CA ASP A 269 13.74 -11.72 -13.06
C ASP A 269 12.66 -12.57 -12.38
N TYR A 270 11.38 -12.36 -12.72
CA TYR A 270 10.27 -13.19 -12.26
C TYR A 270 10.41 -14.65 -12.73
N VAL A 271 10.70 -14.83 -14.03
CA VAL A 271 10.85 -16.17 -14.61
C VAL A 271 12.13 -16.85 -14.14
N ALA A 272 13.22 -16.10 -13.96
CA ALA A 272 14.46 -16.64 -13.37
C ALA A 272 14.24 -17.14 -11.94
N ALA A 273 13.51 -16.38 -11.11
CA ALA A 273 13.18 -16.78 -9.74
C ALA A 273 12.32 -18.06 -9.66
N ASN A 274 11.61 -18.38 -10.75
CA ASN A 274 10.77 -19.56 -10.88
C ASN A 274 11.43 -20.69 -11.70
N GLY A 275 12.76 -20.72 -11.77
CA GLY A 275 13.50 -21.81 -12.45
C GLY A 275 13.30 -21.80 -13.97
N ASN A 276 13.18 -20.61 -14.55
CA ASN A 276 12.94 -20.36 -15.98
C ASN A 276 11.60 -20.90 -16.50
N LYS A 277 10.58 -20.91 -15.63
CA LYS A 277 9.20 -21.29 -15.97
C LYS A 277 8.24 -20.30 -15.31
N LEU A 278 7.06 -20.13 -15.90
CA LEU A 278 5.98 -19.45 -15.21
C LEU A 278 5.44 -20.36 -14.09
N PRO A 279 5.29 -19.86 -12.84
CA PRO A 279 4.58 -20.62 -11.82
C PRO A 279 3.11 -20.76 -12.23
N ASN A 280 2.45 -21.84 -11.84
CA ASN A 280 1.05 -22.06 -12.19
C ASN A 280 0.29 -22.62 -10.99
N ALA A 281 -1.04 -22.59 -11.06
CA ALA A 281 -1.89 -23.24 -10.08
C ALA A 281 -1.51 -24.73 -9.95
N PRO A 282 -1.37 -25.25 -8.72
CA PRO A 282 -1.07 -26.66 -8.49
C PRO A 282 -2.03 -27.61 -9.21
N GLY A 283 -1.47 -28.61 -9.89
CA GLY A 283 -2.23 -29.60 -10.65
C GLY A 283 -2.52 -29.20 -12.10
N CYS A 284 -2.30 -27.94 -12.48
CA CYS A 284 -2.46 -27.49 -13.86
C CYS A 284 -1.21 -27.75 -14.71
N PRO A 285 -1.38 -28.00 -16.03
CA PRO A 285 -0.26 -28.15 -16.95
C PRO A 285 0.60 -26.89 -16.96
N PRO A 286 1.91 -27.00 -17.25
CA PRO A 286 2.75 -25.82 -17.40
C PRO A 286 2.25 -24.97 -18.58
N PRO A 287 2.36 -23.63 -18.51
CA PRO A 287 2.03 -22.78 -19.64
C PRO A 287 2.93 -23.07 -20.84
N LEU A 288 2.39 -22.90 -22.06
CA LEU A 288 3.12 -23.15 -23.30
C LEU A 288 3.82 -21.86 -23.79
N GLY A 289 4.98 -22.01 -24.43
CA GLY A 289 5.71 -20.89 -25.04
C GLY A 289 6.60 -20.11 -24.07
N THR A 290 7.28 -19.10 -24.60
CA THR A 290 8.32 -18.33 -23.89
C THR A 290 8.09 -16.81 -23.94
N ASN A 291 6.99 -16.37 -24.55
CA ASN A 291 6.72 -14.97 -24.84
C ASN A 291 5.42 -14.56 -24.16
N ALA A 292 5.43 -13.35 -23.62
CA ALA A 292 4.23 -12.64 -23.22
C ALA A 292 3.56 -12.10 -24.49
N MET A 293 2.33 -12.51 -24.73
CA MET A 293 1.55 -12.05 -25.87
C MET A 293 0.65 -10.90 -25.44
N ASP A 294 0.59 -9.89 -26.30
CA ASP A 294 -0.21 -8.69 -26.07
C ASP A 294 -0.05 -8.01 -24.71
N PRO A 295 1.20 -7.90 -24.21
CA PRO A 295 1.44 -7.46 -22.85
C PRO A 295 1.29 -5.95 -22.69
N VAL A 296 0.91 -5.56 -21.47
CA VAL A 296 1.05 -4.20 -20.95
C VAL A 296 1.57 -4.26 -19.53
N MET A 297 2.52 -3.39 -19.21
CA MET A 297 3.08 -3.24 -17.87
C MET A 297 3.18 -1.77 -17.49
N LEU A 298 2.64 -1.41 -16.32
CA LEU A 298 2.95 -0.16 -15.63
C LEU A 298 4.13 -0.41 -14.70
N THR A 299 5.20 0.37 -14.83
CA THR A 299 6.32 0.39 -13.88
C THR A 299 6.32 1.71 -13.13
N LEU A 300 6.19 1.65 -11.81
CA LEU A 300 6.29 2.78 -10.90
C LEU A 300 7.61 2.70 -10.13
N THR A 301 8.36 3.79 -10.11
CA THR A 301 9.45 4.01 -9.15
C THR A 301 8.96 4.99 -8.12
N ILE A 302 8.92 4.57 -6.86
CA ILE A 302 8.23 5.30 -5.78
C ILE A 302 9.21 5.43 -4.61
N ARG A 303 9.31 6.63 -4.03
CA ARG A 303 9.87 6.79 -2.68
C ARG A 303 8.77 6.50 -1.67
N VAL A 304 9.03 5.53 -0.80
CA VAL A 304 8.14 5.12 0.28
C VAL A 304 8.14 6.20 1.38
N PRO A 305 6.99 6.52 2.00
CA PRO A 305 6.94 7.38 3.19
C PRO A 305 7.88 6.93 4.31
N SER A 306 8.36 7.87 5.11
CA SER A 306 9.26 7.60 6.25
C SER A 306 8.61 6.82 7.40
N ASN A 307 7.27 6.74 7.44
CA ASN A 307 6.51 5.98 8.43
C ASN A 307 5.74 4.77 7.85
N ALA A 308 5.85 4.50 6.54
CA ALA A 308 5.18 3.37 5.89
C ALA A 308 5.99 2.07 5.98
N LYS A 309 5.34 0.98 6.38
CA LYS A 309 5.92 -0.38 6.48
C LYS A 309 5.33 -1.36 5.47
N ALA A 310 4.20 -1.02 4.87
CA ALA A 310 3.58 -1.78 3.79
C ALA A 310 2.71 -0.87 2.93
N PHE A 311 2.20 -1.44 1.84
CA PHE A 311 1.10 -0.86 1.08
C PHE A 311 0.11 -1.96 0.71
N LYS A 312 -1.08 -1.50 0.30
CA LYS A 312 -2.08 -2.33 -0.35
C LYS A 312 -2.67 -1.63 -1.57
N LEU A 313 -3.19 -2.42 -2.50
CA LEU A 313 -3.95 -1.93 -3.66
C LEU A 313 -5.07 -2.90 -4.00
N ALA A 314 -6.17 -2.36 -4.51
CA ALA A 314 -7.29 -3.14 -4.99
C ALA A 314 -7.02 -3.63 -6.41
N THR A 315 -7.22 -4.93 -6.67
CA THR A 315 -7.09 -5.54 -7.98
C THR A 315 -8.32 -6.35 -8.35
N ASN A 316 -8.67 -6.40 -9.63
CA ASN A 316 -9.79 -7.21 -10.11
C ASN A 316 -9.45 -7.79 -11.49
N PHE A 317 -9.35 -9.11 -11.57
CA PHE A 317 -8.96 -9.82 -12.78
C PHE A 317 -10.17 -10.46 -13.44
N PHE A 318 -10.29 -10.28 -14.75
CA PHE A 318 -11.30 -10.91 -15.57
C PHE A 318 -10.64 -11.60 -16.77
N SER A 319 -11.25 -12.69 -17.23
CA SER A 319 -10.76 -13.42 -18.39
C SER A 319 -11.91 -14.07 -19.15
N SER A 320 -11.79 -14.07 -20.48
CA SER A 320 -12.68 -14.80 -21.38
C SER A 320 -12.22 -16.24 -21.64
N GLU A 321 -11.07 -16.65 -21.09
CA GLU A 321 -10.63 -18.05 -21.04
C GLU A 321 -11.48 -18.89 -20.08
N PHE A 322 -12.12 -18.26 -19.10
CA PHE A 322 -13.03 -18.93 -18.18
C PHE A 322 -14.41 -19.14 -18.84
N PRO A 323 -15.07 -20.29 -18.63
CA PRO A 323 -14.61 -21.48 -17.90
C PRO A 323 -13.83 -22.51 -18.75
N GLU A 324 -13.93 -22.43 -20.07
CA GLU A 324 -13.50 -23.46 -21.01
C GLU A 324 -12.02 -23.84 -20.87
N TYR A 325 -11.15 -22.85 -20.74
CA TYR A 325 -9.68 -23.00 -20.78
C TYR A 325 -9.04 -22.94 -19.40
N THR A 326 -9.85 -22.95 -18.34
CA THR A 326 -9.37 -23.09 -16.97
C THR A 326 -8.52 -24.35 -16.81
N CYS A 327 -7.40 -24.24 -16.10
CA CYS A 327 -6.39 -25.28 -15.92
C CYS A 327 -5.82 -25.84 -17.22
N SER A 328 -5.70 -25.00 -18.24
CA SER A 328 -5.02 -25.32 -19.49
C SER A 328 -3.63 -24.66 -19.56
N GLN A 329 -2.93 -24.90 -20.66
CA GLN A 329 -1.62 -24.29 -20.93
C GLN A 329 -1.71 -22.80 -21.31
N TYR A 330 -2.92 -22.26 -21.51
CA TYR A 330 -3.17 -20.92 -22.04
C TYR A 330 -3.34 -19.84 -20.95
N ASN A 331 -3.25 -20.22 -19.67
CA ASN A 331 -3.54 -19.34 -18.54
C ASN A 331 -2.93 -17.94 -18.62
N ASP A 332 -3.79 -16.94 -18.82
CA ASP A 332 -3.41 -15.54 -18.76
C ASP A 332 -2.98 -15.15 -17.34
N PHE A 333 -1.92 -14.35 -17.27
CA PHE A 333 -1.32 -13.94 -16.00
C PHE A 333 -1.53 -12.47 -15.74
N PHE A 334 -1.86 -12.19 -14.48
CA PHE A 334 -1.74 -10.86 -13.90
C PHE A 334 -0.73 -10.92 -12.76
N VAL A 335 0.31 -10.08 -12.83
CA VAL A 335 1.36 -10.02 -11.82
C VAL A 335 1.52 -8.62 -11.26
N VAL A 336 1.87 -8.57 -9.97
CA VAL A 336 2.27 -7.34 -9.27
C VAL A 336 3.65 -7.61 -8.68
N LEU A 337 4.72 -7.21 -9.36
CA LEU A 337 6.10 -7.47 -8.96
C LEU A 337 6.65 -6.31 -8.14
N LEU A 338 7.09 -6.61 -6.92
CA LEU A 338 7.69 -5.63 -6.00
C LEU A 338 9.20 -5.86 -5.85
N ASP A 339 9.98 -4.86 -6.24
CA ASP A 339 11.38 -4.71 -5.86
C ASP A 339 11.47 -3.81 -4.62
N SER A 340 11.74 -4.42 -3.47
CA SER A 340 11.94 -3.77 -2.16
C SER A 340 13.13 -4.42 -1.45
N ALA A 341 13.84 -3.67 -0.61
CA ALA A 341 14.90 -4.20 0.24
C ALA A 341 14.37 -4.79 1.55
N TYR A 342 13.05 -4.88 1.74
CA TYR A 342 12.43 -5.40 2.95
C TYR A 342 12.85 -6.84 3.25
N ASN A 343 13.39 -7.06 4.45
CA ASN A 343 13.85 -8.37 4.93
C ASN A 343 13.31 -8.74 6.32
N GLY A 344 12.25 -8.04 6.76
CA GLY A 344 11.61 -8.24 8.05
C GLY A 344 10.66 -9.44 8.10
N PRO A 345 9.84 -9.54 9.18
CA PRO A 345 8.81 -10.57 9.31
C PRO A 345 7.85 -10.60 8.12
N ASN A 346 7.35 -11.78 7.75
CA ASN A 346 6.48 -11.95 6.58
C ASN A 346 7.13 -11.34 5.31
N PRO A 347 8.30 -11.84 4.88
CA PRO A 347 9.01 -11.27 3.75
C PRO A 347 8.18 -11.36 2.47
N ASN A 348 8.39 -10.40 1.57
CA ASN A 348 7.82 -10.46 0.22
C ASN A 348 8.28 -11.74 -0.50
N PRO A 349 7.48 -12.26 -1.46
CA PRO A 349 7.84 -13.44 -2.24
C PRO A 349 9.19 -13.26 -2.95
N SER A 350 9.99 -14.33 -2.99
CA SER A 350 11.31 -14.31 -3.62
C SER A 350 11.27 -14.09 -5.14
N ASP A 351 10.14 -14.41 -5.77
CA ASP A 351 9.86 -14.12 -7.17
C ASP A 351 9.19 -12.76 -7.38
N LYS A 352 9.05 -11.96 -6.32
CA LYS A 352 8.52 -10.60 -6.30
C LYS A 352 7.02 -10.46 -6.55
N ASN A 353 6.33 -11.52 -7.00
CA ASN A 353 4.92 -11.43 -7.36
C ASN A 353 4.02 -11.43 -6.12
N LEU A 354 3.34 -10.32 -5.86
CA LEU A 354 2.32 -10.13 -4.83
C LEU A 354 0.92 -10.59 -5.28
N ALA A 355 0.68 -10.71 -6.59
CA ALA A 355 -0.56 -11.22 -7.15
C ALA A 355 -0.59 -12.76 -7.09
N PHE A 356 -0.67 -13.29 -5.88
CA PHE A 356 -0.89 -14.70 -5.60
C PHE A 356 -1.79 -14.86 -4.39
N TYR A 357 -2.56 -15.94 -4.39
CA TYR A 357 -3.34 -16.39 -3.25
C TYR A 357 -2.65 -17.55 -2.56
N GLN A 358 -2.63 -17.50 -1.23
CA GLN A 358 -2.20 -18.61 -0.39
C GLN A 358 -3.27 -18.83 0.68
N PRO A 359 -4.03 -19.94 0.64
CA PRO A 359 -5.01 -20.24 1.66
C PRO A 359 -4.38 -20.30 3.05
N MET A 360 -5.11 -19.81 4.06
CA MET A 360 -4.64 -19.85 5.45
C MET A 360 -4.28 -21.28 5.86
N GLY A 361 -3.08 -21.46 6.42
CA GLY A 361 -2.56 -22.78 6.83
C GLY A 361 -2.08 -23.68 5.69
N SER A 362 -2.11 -23.22 4.43
CA SER A 362 -1.56 -23.93 3.28
C SER A 362 -0.20 -23.35 2.87
N MET A 363 0.69 -24.20 2.35
CA MET A 363 1.91 -23.76 1.66
C MET A 363 1.70 -23.59 0.15
N MET A 364 0.52 -23.95 -0.36
CA MET A 364 0.20 -23.89 -1.78
C MET A 364 -0.12 -22.45 -2.19
N LYS A 365 0.57 -21.98 -3.22
CA LYS A 365 0.37 -20.66 -3.81
C LYS A 365 -0.30 -20.79 -5.17
N PHE A 366 -1.21 -19.87 -5.45
CA PHE A 366 -1.95 -19.79 -6.69
C PHE A 366 -1.72 -18.40 -7.29
N PRO A 367 -0.93 -18.26 -8.36
CA PRO A 367 -0.81 -16.99 -9.07
C PRO A 367 -2.20 -16.49 -9.51
N VAL A 368 -2.40 -15.18 -9.51
CA VAL A 368 -3.65 -14.59 -10.02
C VAL A 368 -3.70 -14.76 -11.53
N GLY A 369 -4.76 -15.41 -12.00
CA GLY A 369 -5.01 -15.78 -13.39
C GLY A 369 -6.25 -16.68 -13.47
N VAL A 370 -6.59 -17.16 -14.67
CA VAL A 370 -7.79 -17.99 -14.89
C VAL A 370 -7.77 -19.28 -14.06
N ASN A 371 -6.58 -19.84 -13.82
CA ASN A 371 -6.42 -21.10 -13.11
C ASN A 371 -6.76 -21.03 -11.61
N LEU A 372 -6.99 -19.84 -11.04
CA LEU A 372 -7.59 -19.70 -9.71
C LEU A 372 -8.94 -20.42 -9.61
N ALA A 373 -9.68 -20.53 -10.73
CA ALA A 373 -10.97 -21.20 -10.78
C ALA A 373 -10.87 -22.73 -10.65
N HIS A 374 -9.77 -23.35 -11.12
CA HIS A 374 -9.61 -24.82 -11.10
C HIS A 374 -9.56 -25.38 -9.68
N GLY A 375 -8.84 -24.68 -8.79
CA GLY A 375 -8.68 -25.11 -7.40
C GLY A 375 -9.91 -24.87 -6.53
N ASN A 376 -11.00 -24.31 -7.10
CA ASN A 376 -12.15 -23.80 -6.34
C ASN A 376 -11.69 -22.94 -5.15
N THR A 377 -10.72 -22.06 -5.41
CA THR A 377 -9.95 -21.33 -4.38
C THR A 377 -10.79 -20.37 -3.55
N GLY A 378 -12.00 -20.03 -4.02
CA GLY A 378 -12.86 -19.02 -3.43
C GLY A 378 -12.63 -17.61 -3.96
N LEU A 379 -11.55 -17.36 -4.72
CA LEU A 379 -11.19 -16.01 -5.19
C LEU A 379 -11.74 -15.67 -6.57
N PHE A 380 -12.18 -16.65 -7.36
CA PHE A 380 -12.87 -16.40 -8.61
C PHE A 380 -14.37 -16.24 -8.33
N THR A 381 -14.79 -15.05 -7.85
CA THR A 381 -16.13 -14.87 -7.26
C THR A 381 -17.19 -14.34 -8.24
N GLN A 382 -16.78 -13.77 -9.37
CA GLN A 382 -17.67 -13.11 -10.34
C GLN A 382 -17.84 -14.01 -11.57
N CYS A 383 -18.64 -15.06 -11.43
CA CYS A 383 -18.77 -16.12 -12.44
C CYS A 383 -20.06 -16.93 -12.28
N ALA A 384 -20.31 -17.82 -13.25
CA ALA A 384 -21.31 -18.89 -13.13
C ALA A 384 -20.65 -20.15 -12.54
N ASN A 385 -21.30 -20.76 -11.54
CA ASN A 385 -20.88 -22.07 -11.02
C ASN A 385 -21.12 -23.15 -12.07
N GLY A 386 -20.20 -24.11 -12.19
CA GLY A 386 -20.29 -25.13 -13.22
C GLY A 386 -19.00 -25.91 -13.45
N ALA A 387 -18.96 -26.66 -14.55
CA ALA A 387 -17.75 -27.35 -15.03
C ALA A 387 -16.72 -26.34 -15.55
N THR A 388 -15.43 -26.69 -15.42
CA THR A 388 -14.30 -25.87 -15.89
C THR A 388 -13.29 -26.74 -16.63
N GLY A 389 -12.47 -26.16 -17.51
CA GLY A 389 -11.37 -26.88 -18.17
C GLY A 389 -11.85 -27.92 -19.19
N CYS A 390 -12.87 -27.57 -19.97
CA CYS A 390 -13.50 -28.42 -20.97
C CYS A 390 -12.93 -28.21 -22.38
N ALA A 391 -11.97 -27.30 -22.52
CA ALA A 391 -11.27 -26.97 -23.76
C ALA A 391 -9.77 -26.71 -23.51
N GLY A 392 -8.96 -26.78 -24.57
CA GLY A 392 -7.50 -26.67 -24.50
C GLY A 392 -6.87 -28.03 -24.25
N GLY A 393 -6.05 -28.54 -25.18
CA GLY A 393 -5.73 -29.98 -25.26
C GLY A 393 -5.14 -30.63 -24.00
N ALA A 394 -4.41 -29.88 -23.17
CA ALA A 394 -3.85 -30.37 -21.90
C ALA A 394 -4.65 -29.93 -20.66
N ALA A 395 -5.85 -29.36 -20.85
CA ALA A 395 -6.67 -28.88 -19.76
C ALA A 395 -7.07 -30.03 -18.83
N VAL A 396 -7.06 -29.74 -17.53
CA VAL A 396 -7.54 -30.66 -16.50
C VAL A 396 -8.98 -30.28 -16.15
N PRO A 397 -9.98 -31.13 -16.47
CA PRO A 397 -11.36 -30.85 -16.13
C PRO A 397 -11.54 -30.67 -14.62
N GLY A 398 -12.38 -29.72 -14.25
CA GLY A 398 -12.69 -29.40 -12.86
C GLY A 398 -14.11 -28.84 -12.72
N SER A 399 -14.37 -28.25 -11.55
CA SER A 399 -15.63 -27.55 -11.29
C SER A 399 -15.40 -26.41 -10.31
N ILE A 400 -16.14 -25.33 -10.49
CA ILE A 400 -16.19 -24.20 -9.56
C ILE A 400 -17.58 -24.11 -8.93
N MET A 401 -17.62 -23.99 -7.61
CA MET A 401 -18.85 -23.85 -6.81
C MET A 401 -18.79 -22.63 -5.86
N THR A 402 -17.73 -21.85 -5.95
CA THR A 402 -17.45 -20.70 -5.10
C THR A 402 -17.74 -19.36 -5.77
N CYS A 403 -18.30 -19.35 -6.99
CA CYS A 403 -18.80 -18.12 -7.59
C CYS A 403 -19.89 -17.54 -6.69
N ALA A 404 -19.74 -16.27 -6.33
CA ALA A 404 -20.67 -15.56 -5.46
C ALA A 404 -21.87 -15.00 -6.24
N ASN A 405 -21.61 -14.37 -7.40
CA ASN A 405 -22.62 -13.82 -8.32
C ASN A 405 -21.95 -13.38 -9.62
N THR A 406 -22.68 -12.69 -10.50
CA THR A 406 -22.18 -12.19 -11.80
C THR A 406 -22.31 -10.66 -11.93
N MET A 407 -22.54 -9.95 -10.82
CA MET A 407 -22.91 -8.52 -10.87
C MET A 407 -21.81 -7.66 -11.48
N GLN A 408 -20.54 -7.99 -11.23
CA GLN A 408 -19.41 -7.23 -11.80
C GLN A 408 -19.15 -7.54 -13.27
N LEU A 409 -19.74 -8.59 -13.83
CA LEU A 409 -19.66 -8.88 -15.26
C LEU A 409 -20.62 -8.00 -16.06
N ALA A 410 -21.68 -7.47 -15.44
CA ALA A 410 -22.73 -6.74 -16.14
C ALA A 410 -22.17 -5.57 -16.97
N GLY A 411 -22.46 -5.54 -18.27
CA GLY A 411 -22.03 -4.47 -19.17
C GLY A 411 -20.55 -4.53 -19.58
N THR A 412 -19.80 -5.55 -19.15
CA THR A 412 -18.38 -5.69 -19.51
C THR A 412 -18.20 -6.31 -20.89
N GLY A 413 -19.18 -7.11 -21.33
CA GLY A 413 -19.08 -7.97 -22.52
C GLY A 413 -18.76 -9.43 -22.16
N LEU A 414 -18.27 -9.68 -20.94
CA LEU A 414 -18.03 -11.03 -20.41
C LEU A 414 -19.30 -11.66 -19.82
N ASP A 415 -20.35 -10.86 -19.61
CA ASP A 415 -21.70 -11.26 -19.19
C ASP A 415 -22.58 -11.78 -20.33
N GLY A 416 -22.07 -11.78 -21.57
CA GLY A 416 -22.77 -12.37 -22.70
C GLY A 416 -22.94 -13.88 -22.53
N ALA A 417 -24.07 -14.43 -23.01
CA ALA A 417 -24.27 -15.87 -23.03
C ALA A 417 -23.30 -16.53 -24.03
N ASP A 418 -22.59 -17.54 -23.56
CA ASP A 418 -21.73 -18.40 -24.37
C ASP A 418 -22.01 -19.85 -23.99
N PRO A 419 -22.92 -20.54 -24.70
CA PRO A 419 -23.18 -21.96 -24.51
C PRO A 419 -21.98 -22.76 -25.05
N GLY A 420 -20.87 -22.70 -24.32
CA GLY A 420 -19.59 -23.27 -24.67
C GLY A 420 -19.49 -24.75 -24.35
N LYS A 421 -18.26 -25.25 -24.26
CA LYS A 421 -18.00 -26.69 -24.05
C LYS A 421 -18.24 -27.14 -22.62
N CYS A 422 -18.24 -26.21 -21.67
CA CYS A 422 -18.44 -26.54 -20.26
C CYS A 422 -19.91 -26.53 -19.84
N ASP A 423 -20.70 -25.55 -20.28
CA ASP A 423 -22.11 -25.45 -19.91
C ASP A 423 -22.93 -24.74 -21.01
N SER A 424 -24.12 -25.27 -21.26
CA SER A 424 -25.16 -24.64 -22.09
C SER A 424 -25.68 -23.30 -21.57
N GLY A 425 -25.47 -22.98 -20.29
CA GLY A 425 -25.79 -21.70 -19.66
C GLY A 425 -24.55 -20.84 -19.35
N GLY A 426 -23.39 -21.15 -19.96
CA GLY A 426 -22.14 -20.45 -19.73
C GLY A 426 -22.18 -18.97 -20.09
N LEU A 427 -21.26 -18.22 -19.48
CA LEU A 427 -20.97 -16.83 -19.82
C LEU A 427 -19.66 -16.77 -20.61
N LYS A 428 -19.47 -15.71 -21.39
CA LYS A 428 -18.25 -15.45 -22.16
C LYS A 428 -16.98 -15.31 -21.31
N GLY A 429 -17.12 -15.17 -20.00
CA GLY A 429 -16.00 -15.03 -19.10
C GLY A 429 -16.41 -15.03 -17.64
N GLY A 430 -15.43 -14.74 -16.79
CA GLY A 430 -15.63 -14.51 -15.37
C GLY A 430 -14.50 -13.68 -14.79
N GLY A 431 -14.55 -13.43 -13.48
CA GLY A 431 -13.50 -12.70 -12.80
C GLY A 431 -13.40 -12.99 -11.31
N THR A 432 -12.40 -12.39 -10.70
CA THR A 432 -12.10 -12.54 -9.28
C THR A 432 -13.07 -11.78 -8.40
N GLY A 433 -13.61 -10.68 -8.90
CA GLY A 433 -14.08 -9.62 -8.02
C GLY A 433 -12.90 -8.84 -7.45
N TRP A 434 -13.20 -7.81 -6.67
CA TRP A 434 -12.15 -7.03 -6.02
C TRP A 434 -11.38 -7.88 -5.01
N LEU A 435 -10.06 -7.84 -5.15
CA LEU A 435 -9.09 -8.44 -4.28
C LEU A 435 -8.23 -7.34 -3.66
N GLU A 436 -7.73 -7.55 -2.46
CA GLU A 436 -6.72 -6.70 -1.83
C GLU A 436 -5.36 -7.37 -1.99
N THR A 437 -4.43 -6.70 -2.68
CA THR A 437 -3.05 -7.14 -2.85
C THR A 437 -2.15 -6.30 -1.95
N SER A 438 -1.26 -6.92 -1.19
CA SER A 438 -0.42 -6.22 -0.21
C SER A 438 1.05 -6.63 -0.31
N GLY A 439 1.95 -5.69 0.01
CA GLY A 439 3.39 -5.89 -0.01
C GLY A 439 4.09 -5.06 1.07
N ASN A 440 5.19 -5.58 1.61
CA ASN A 440 5.96 -4.93 2.67
C ASN A 440 7.11 -4.09 2.11
N VAL A 441 7.44 -2.99 2.78
CA VAL A 441 8.47 -2.04 2.36
C VAL A 441 9.25 -1.53 3.57
N ASN A 442 10.47 -1.06 3.34
CA ASN A 442 11.20 -0.30 4.35
C ASN A 442 10.83 1.18 4.23
N PRO A 443 10.67 1.89 5.36
CA PRO A 443 10.41 3.32 5.31
C PRO A 443 11.51 4.10 4.60
N GLY A 444 11.13 5.11 3.81
CA GLY A 444 12.05 5.97 3.06
C GLY A 444 12.77 5.34 1.86
N GLU A 445 12.63 4.03 1.63
CA GLU A 445 13.30 3.35 0.52
C GLU A 445 12.71 3.74 -0.85
N ILE A 446 13.48 3.53 -1.91
CA ILE A 446 12.98 3.65 -3.29
C ILE A 446 12.63 2.24 -3.78
N ILE A 447 11.36 1.99 -4.01
CA ILE A 447 10.84 0.74 -4.55
C ILE A 447 10.59 0.84 -6.06
N LYS A 448 10.55 -0.33 -6.71
CA LYS A 448 9.95 -0.47 -8.04
C LYS A 448 8.76 -1.41 -7.96
N LEU A 449 7.58 -0.91 -8.32
CA LEU A 449 6.34 -1.67 -8.41
C LEU A 449 5.97 -1.85 -9.89
N ARG A 450 5.91 -3.09 -10.36
CA ARG A 450 5.54 -3.43 -11.74
C ARG A 450 4.21 -4.15 -11.74
N ILE A 451 3.24 -3.65 -12.49
CA ILE A 451 1.91 -4.24 -12.62
C ILE A 451 1.72 -4.62 -14.08
N ALA A 452 1.58 -5.90 -14.37
CA ALA A 452 1.56 -6.41 -15.74
C ALA A 452 0.48 -7.47 -15.95
N ILE A 453 -0.05 -7.48 -17.17
CA ILE A 453 -0.93 -8.54 -17.68
C ILE A 453 -0.47 -8.94 -19.09
N TRP A 454 -0.60 -10.22 -19.42
CA TRP A 454 -0.33 -10.74 -20.76
C TRP A 454 -1.11 -12.03 -21.04
N ASP A 455 -1.33 -12.29 -22.33
CA ASP A 455 -1.84 -13.56 -22.79
C ASP A 455 -0.69 -14.57 -22.80
N THR A 456 -0.97 -15.78 -22.31
CA THR A 456 0.05 -16.83 -22.29
C THR A 456 -0.18 -17.81 -23.42
N SER A 457 0.90 -18.18 -24.09
CA SER A 457 0.93 -19.13 -25.22
C SER A 457 0.34 -18.63 -26.55
N ASP A 458 -0.73 -17.85 -26.54
CA ASP A 458 -1.31 -17.27 -27.77
C ASP A 458 -1.88 -15.85 -27.57
N ARG A 459 -2.66 -15.35 -28.53
CA ARG A 459 -3.20 -13.95 -28.60
C ARG A 459 -4.74 -13.92 -28.58
N SER A 460 -5.33 -15.05 -28.18
CA SER A 460 -6.75 -15.34 -28.30
C SER A 460 -7.36 -15.29 -26.94
N LEU A 461 -8.61 -14.84 -26.88
CA LEU A 461 -9.38 -14.71 -25.63
C LEU A 461 -8.71 -13.71 -24.69
N ASP A 462 -9.17 -12.47 -24.74
CA ASP A 462 -8.53 -11.42 -23.98
C ASP A 462 -8.87 -11.53 -22.47
N SER A 463 -7.97 -11.00 -21.66
CA SER A 463 -8.09 -10.80 -20.23
C SER A 463 -7.91 -9.32 -19.87
N ILE A 464 -8.42 -8.93 -18.70
CA ILE A 464 -8.31 -7.56 -18.21
C ILE A 464 -8.12 -7.54 -16.69
N ALA A 465 -7.16 -6.74 -16.25
CA ALA A 465 -6.92 -6.43 -14.85
C ALA A 465 -7.24 -4.97 -14.58
N ILE A 466 -7.96 -4.74 -13.49
CA ILE A 466 -8.31 -3.42 -12.99
C ILE A 466 -7.55 -3.20 -11.70
N VAL A 467 -6.98 -2.01 -11.53
CA VAL A 467 -6.16 -1.63 -10.40
C VAL A 467 -6.64 -0.30 -9.87
N ASP A 468 -6.76 -0.18 -8.56
CA ASP A 468 -7.23 1.04 -7.91
C ASP A 468 -6.91 1.06 -6.40
N GLY A 469 -7.20 2.16 -5.71
CA GLY A 469 -7.27 2.18 -4.25
C GLY A 469 -5.94 1.92 -3.54
N PHE A 470 -4.84 2.46 -4.06
CA PHE A 470 -3.53 2.30 -3.41
C PHE A 470 -3.52 3.02 -2.05
N GLN A 471 -3.01 2.35 -1.01
CA GLN A 471 -2.92 2.89 0.33
C GLN A 471 -1.62 2.46 1.01
N TRP A 472 -0.95 3.40 1.69
CA TRP A 472 0.15 3.11 2.60
C TRP A 472 -0.36 2.56 3.93
N LEU A 473 0.46 1.75 4.60
CA LEU A 473 0.16 1.14 5.88
C LEU A 473 1.32 1.37 6.85
N VAL A 474 1.00 1.79 8.07
CA VAL A 474 1.98 1.98 9.17
C VAL A 474 2.49 0.66 9.77
N ASP A 475 1.82 -0.45 9.44
CA ASP A 475 2.16 -1.80 9.90
C ASP A 475 2.50 -2.71 8.72
N ALA A 476 3.33 -3.71 9.00
CA ALA A 476 3.62 -4.76 8.02
C ALA A 476 2.36 -5.58 7.73
N ALA A 477 2.13 -5.87 6.45
CA ALA A 477 1.04 -6.70 5.99
C ALA A 477 1.48 -8.16 5.82
N GLN A 478 0.51 -9.05 5.61
CA GLN A 478 0.77 -10.37 5.04
C GLN A 478 0.86 -10.21 3.51
N PRO A 479 2.04 -10.44 2.87
CA PRO A 479 2.15 -10.28 1.43
C PRO A 479 1.31 -11.30 0.68
N GLY A 480 0.74 -10.87 -0.45
CA GLY A 480 -0.13 -11.69 -1.27
C GLY A 480 -1.47 -11.01 -1.53
N THR A 481 -2.44 -11.80 -1.98
CA THR A 481 -3.76 -11.33 -2.37
C THR A 481 -4.86 -12.07 -1.61
N VAL A 482 -5.84 -11.32 -1.12
CA VAL A 482 -7.03 -11.82 -0.41
C VAL A 482 -8.30 -11.22 -1.00
N ILE A 483 -9.47 -11.76 -0.64
CA ILE A 483 -10.77 -11.18 -1.01
C ILE A 483 -11.02 -9.93 -0.15
N PHE A 484 -11.56 -8.88 -0.78
CA PHE A 484 -11.97 -7.64 -0.12
C PHE A 484 -13.02 -7.82 0.99
#